data_AF-A0A2I0SLX5-F1
#
_entry.id   AF-A0A2I0SLX5-F1
#
_cell.length_a   1.000
_cell.length_b   1.000
_cell.length_c   1.000
_cell.angle_alpha   90.00
_cell.angle_beta   90.00
_cell.angle_gamma   90.00
#
_symmetry.space_group_name_H-M   'P 1'
#
loop_
_entity.id
_entity.type
_entity.pdbx_description
1 polymer ?
#
loop_
_entity_poly.entity_id
_entity_poly.type
_entity_poly.pdbx_seq_one_letter_code
_entity_poly.pdbx_strand_id
1 'polypeptide(L)'
;MVRDETWDGWLRQSPPGTELLVWWQEARDGMRRVGRDAYRERLVDLLSAASPRDCAAAGFGCTRRIDRACREPSVCRLDPAVPSAAEEEVPHGEREGPVRGACGGFHGFRADFEVHVRFSGGDDRHRAVFWRDTSASAVRLWVDGVPVGSGTGPDSYGHWLDGRFLVVRVEGPDDHPRQSYGPGTLVTGIVSVLIHDAAHGSARTLVPGPHETWTDPQVVLAGETLRVYATREARAADVPDRILPVRPAPE
;
A
#
# COMPACT_ATOMS: atom_id res chain seq x y z
N MET A 1 15.15 18.38 -14.16
CA MET A 1 14.12 17.37 -14.46
C MET A 1 13.33 17.92 -15.64
N VAL A 2 13.39 17.30 -16.82
CA VAL A 2 12.63 17.78 -17.98
C VAL A 2 11.17 17.41 -17.73
N ARG A 3 10.35 18.41 -17.37
CA ARG A 3 8.89 18.23 -17.27
C ARG A 3 8.37 18.05 -18.69
N ASP A 4 7.74 16.91 -18.94
CA ASP A 4 6.96 16.67 -20.15
C ASP A 4 5.76 17.64 -20.12
N GLU A 5 5.56 18.41 -21.21
CA GLU A 5 4.46 19.38 -21.37
C GLU A 5 3.10 18.80 -20.98
N THR A 6 2.96 17.48 -21.06
CA THR A 6 1.73 16.81 -20.74
C THR A 6 1.44 16.69 -19.24
N TRP A 7 2.45 16.51 -18.38
CA TRP A 7 2.21 16.49 -16.93
C TRP A 7 1.86 17.88 -16.41
N ASP A 8 2.45 18.92 -17.00
CA ASP A 8 2.04 20.30 -16.74
C ASP A 8 0.58 20.54 -17.16
N GLY A 9 0.14 19.92 -18.26
CA GLY A 9 -1.27 19.90 -18.68
C GLY A 9 -2.21 19.27 -17.64
N TRP A 10 -1.85 18.11 -17.08
CA TRP A 10 -2.61 17.44 -16.03
C TRP A 10 -2.64 18.25 -14.73
N LEU A 11 -1.49 18.74 -14.27
CA LEU A 11 -1.38 19.48 -13.01
C LEU A 11 -2.22 20.76 -13.03
N ARG A 12 -2.32 21.45 -14.17
CA ARG A 12 -3.24 22.60 -14.33
C ARG A 12 -4.70 22.27 -14.06
N GLN A 13 -5.09 21.00 -14.19
CA GLN A 13 -6.47 20.51 -14.00
C GLN A 13 -6.65 19.77 -12.67
N SER A 14 -5.57 19.45 -11.96
CA SER A 14 -5.58 18.73 -10.68
C SER A 14 -5.01 19.59 -9.56
N PRO A 15 -5.87 20.29 -8.79
CA PRO A 15 -5.44 20.97 -7.57
C PRO A 15 -4.73 20.04 -6.58
N PRO A 16 -5.22 18.81 -6.30
CA PRO A 16 -4.51 17.86 -5.44
C PRO A 16 -3.12 17.49 -5.97
N GLY A 17 -2.98 17.24 -7.27
CA GLY A 17 -1.69 16.92 -7.89
C GLY A 17 -0.70 18.08 -7.85
N THR A 18 -1.17 19.31 -8.08
CA THR A 18 -0.34 20.52 -7.97
C THR A 18 0.17 20.71 -6.55
N GLU A 19 -0.71 20.57 -5.55
CA GLU A 19 -0.31 20.71 -4.17
C GLU A 19 0.67 19.60 -3.74
N LEU A 20 0.37 18.35 -4.09
CA LEU A 20 1.26 17.22 -3.83
C LEU A 20 2.66 17.45 -4.41
N LEU A 21 2.74 17.96 -5.64
CA LEU A 21 4.01 18.27 -6.29
C LEU A 21 4.81 19.35 -5.53
N VAL A 22 4.15 20.43 -5.09
CA VAL A 22 4.81 21.51 -4.34
C VAL A 22 5.36 20.97 -3.03
N TRP A 23 4.51 20.30 -2.23
CA TRP A 23 4.92 19.72 -0.96
C TRP A 23 6.07 18.72 -1.14
N TRP A 24 5.95 17.85 -2.15
CA TRP A 24 6.99 16.88 -2.47
C TRP A 24 8.32 17.55 -2.82
N GLN A 25 8.35 18.53 -3.73
CA GLN A 25 9.59 19.17 -4.16
C GLN A 25 10.23 20.04 -3.07
N GLU A 26 9.41 20.70 -2.27
CA GLU A 26 9.84 21.60 -1.19
C GLU A 26 9.99 20.89 0.16
N ALA A 27 10.05 19.56 0.19
CA ALA A 27 10.02 18.76 1.42
C ALA A 27 10.93 19.29 2.54
N ARG A 28 12.19 19.62 2.21
CA ARG A 28 13.16 20.12 3.18
C ARG A 28 12.73 21.47 3.78
N ASP A 29 12.14 22.35 2.98
CA ASP A 29 11.71 23.68 3.40
C ASP A 29 10.38 23.61 4.14
N GLY A 30 9.45 22.78 3.65
CA GLY A 30 8.20 22.44 4.33
C GLY A 30 8.45 21.91 5.73
N MET A 31 9.27 20.86 5.87
CA MET A 31 9.63 20.30 7.18
C MET A 31 10.27 21.32 8.12
N ARG A 32 11.10 22.26 7.62
CA ARG A 32 11.66 23.35 8.45
C ARG A 32 10.61 24.35 8.91
N ARG A 33 9.59 24.64 8.09
CA ARG A 33 8.55 25.64 8.40
C ARG A 33 7.48 25.10 9.34
N VAL A 34 6.99 23.88 9.10
CA VAL A 34 5.84 23.33 9.84
C VAL A 34 6.21 22.21 10.81
N GLY A 35 7.47 21.75 10.79
CA GLY A 35 7.91 20.57 11.55
C GLY A 35 7.69 19.26 10.79
N ARG A 36 8.45 18.23 11.16
CA ARG A 36 8.44 16.92 10.49
C ARG A 36 7.09 16.21 10.60
N ASP A 37 6.48 16.23 11.79
CA ASP A 37 5.20 15.56 12.02
C ASP A 37 4.06 16.20 11.23
N ALA A 38 3.90 17.53 11.31
CA ALA A 38 2.87 18.23 10.53
C ALA A 38 3.09 18.09 9.02
N TYR A 39 4.36 18.06 8.58
CA TYR A 39 4.67 17.79 7.17
C TYR A 39 4.25 16.39 6.74
N ARG A 40 4.51 15.37 7.57
CA ARG A 40 4.08 13.99 7.32
C ARG A 40 2.57 13.91 7.22
N GLU A 41 1.84 14.41 8.22
CA GLU A 41 0.37 14.34 8.21
C GLU A 41 -0.20 15.03 6.96
N ARG A 42 0.31 16.22 6.61
CA ARG A 42 -0.14 16.91 5.39
C ARG A 42 0.18 16.14 4.12
N LEU A 43 1.38 15.56 4.00
CA LEU A 43 1.75 14.79 2.81
C LEU A 43 0.92 13.50 2.71
N VAL A 44 0.61 12.85 3.84
CA VAL A 44 -0.29 11.70 3.90
C VAL A 44 -1.70 12.08 3.45
N ASP A 45 -2.24 13.21 3.91
CA ASP A 45 -3.56 13.69 3.47
C ASP A 45 -3.60 13.89 1.96
N LEU A 46 -2.57 14.55 1.40
CA LEU A 46 -2.47 14.79 -0.04
C LEU A 46 -2.38 13.49 -0.83
N LEU A 47 -1.59 12.52 -0.37
CA LEU A 47 -1.46 11.22 -1.03
C LEU A 47 -2.70 10.34 -0.90
N SER A 48 -3.45 10.49 0.20
CA SER A 48 -4.71 9.79 0.42
C SER A 48 -5.82 10.32 -0.48
N ALA A 49 -5.75 11.59 -0.90
CA ALA A 49 -6.67 12.19 -1.86
C ALA A 49 -6.17 12.12 -3.32
N ALA A 50 -4.90 11.78 -3.54
CA ALA A 50 -4.30 11.76 -4.87
C ALA A 50 -4.88 10.65 -5.75
N SER A 51 -4.96 10.91 -7.05
CA SER A 51 -5.10 9.87 -8.07
C SER A 51 -3.74 9.26 -8.42
N PRO A 52 -3.70 8.07 -9.06
CA PRO A 52 -2.47 7.53 -9.64
C PRO A 52 -1.71 8.54 -10.53
N ARG A 53 -2.46 9.35 -11.32
CA ARG A 53 -1.87 10.36 -12.20
C ARG A 53 -1.24 11.51 -11.43
N ASP A 54 -1.80 11.89 -10.29
CA ASP A 54 -1.22 12.92 -9.42
C ASP A 54 0.12 12.47 -8.84
N CYS A 55 0.23 11.22 -8.37
CA CYS A 55 1.49 10.66 -7.91
C CYS A 55 2.54 10.64 -9.04
N ALA A 56 2.15 10.20 -10.23
CA ALA A 56 3.04 10.19 -11.40
C ALA A 56 3.52 11.60 -11.77
N ALA A 57 2.59 12.57 -11.83
CA ALA A 57 2.89 13.97 -12.17
C ALA A 57 3.73 14.68 -11.09
N ALA A 58 3.56 14.31 -9.82
CA ALA A 58 4.39 14.76 -8.72
C ALA A 58 5.83 14.18 -8.77
N GLY A 59 6.07 13.19 -9.63
CA GLY A 59 7.38 12.59 -9.90
C GLY A 59 7.67 11.33 -9.09
N PHE A 60 6.65 10.67 -8.53
CA PHE A 60 6.82 9.38 -7.87
C PHE A 60 7.16 8.31 -8.91
N GLY A 61 8.01 7.35 -8.52
CA GLY A 61 8.30 6.15 -9.29
C GLY A 61 7.14 5.17 -9.22
N CYS A 62 6.99 4.30 -10.22
CA CYS A 62 5.99 3.23 -10.19
C CYS A 62 6.66 1.85 -10.08
N THR A 63 5.89 0.77 -10.03
CA THR A 63 6.43 -0.61 -9.91
C THR A 63 7.47 -0.99 -10.97
N ARG A 64 7.45 -0.37 -12.17
CA ARG A 64 8.49 -0.57 -13.20
C ARG A 64 9.81 0.17 -12.94
N ARG A 65 9.76 1.27 -12.19
CA ARG A 65 10.87 2.22 -11.96
C ARG A 65 10.69 2.85 -10.60
N ILE A 66 11.04 2.10 -9.56
CA ILE A 66 10.95 2.53 -8.16
C ILE A 66 11.95 3.68 -7.90
N ASP A 67 13.10 3.66 -8.57
CA ASP A 67 14.24 4.56 -8.35
C ASP A 67 14.12 5.96 -8.98
N ARG A 68 13.11 6.22 -9.82
CA ARG A 68 12.99 7.48 -10.59
C ARG A 68 11.55 7.74 -11.05
N ALA A 69 11.21 9.00 -11.33
CA ALA A 69 9.89 9.40 -11.83
C ALA A 69 9.43 8.59 -13.06
N CYS A 70 8.11 8.33 -13.18
CA CYS A 70 7.52 7.63 -14.34
C CYS A 70 7.90 8.34 -15.65
N ARG A 71 8.64 7.64 -16.54
CA ARG A 71 9.11 8.14 -17.85
C ARG A 71 8.26 7.68 -19.04
N GLU A 72 7.21 6.88 -18.80
CA GLU A 72 6.27 6.41 -19.84
C GLU A 72 4.85 6.90 -19.53
N PRO A 73 4.59 8.21 -19.67
CA PRO A 73 3.30 8.77 -19.32
C PRO A 73 2.16 8.16 -20.11
N SER A 74 2.36 7.76 -21.38
CA SER A 74 1.34 7.10 -22.20
C SER A 74 0.76 5.83 -21.56
N VAL A 75 1.53 5.14 -20.71
CA VAL A 75 1.10 3.95 -19.96
C VAL A 75 0.55 4.33 -18.58
N CYS A 76 1.26 5.19 -17.85
CA CYS A 76 0.83 5.70 -16.54
C CYS A 76 -0.44 6.59 -16.62
N ARG A 77 -0.84 7.04 -17.81
CA ARG A 77 -2.02 7.89 -18.06
C ARG A 77 -3.30 7.11 -18.32
N LEU A 78 -3.26 5.82 -18.68
CA LEU A 78 -4.51 5.12 -18.97
C LEU A 78 -5.32 5.00 -17.68
N ASP A 79 -6.57 5.47 -17.71
CA ASP A 79 -7.53 5.11 -16.67
C ASP A 79 -7.78 3.60 -16.78
N PRO A 80 -8.10 2.91 -15.66
CA PRO A 80 -8.55 1.53 -15.72
C PRO A 80 -9.66 1.41 -16.76
N ALA A 81 -9.52 0.49 -17.71
CA ALA A 81 -10.62 0.18 -18.61
C ALA A 81 -11.79 -0.34 -17.77
N VAL A 82 -12.96 0.28 -17.87
CA VAL A 82 -14.20 -0.29 -17.34
C VAL A 82 -14.42 -1.61 -18.09
N PRO A 83 -14.54 -2.75 -17.42
CA PRO A 83 -14.74 -4.01 -18.12
C PRO A 83 -16.06 -3.97 -18.90
N SER A 84 -16.00 -4.38 -20.16
CA SER A 84 -17.21 -4.58 -20.95
C SER A 84 -17.91 -5.85 -20.46
N ALA A 85 -19.24 -5.88 -20.48
CA ALA A 85 -20.07 -6.99 -20.03
C ALA A 85 -19.86 -8.33 -20.78
N ALA A 86 -18.87 -8.42 -21.68
CA ALA A 86 -18.56 -9.61 -22.49
C ALA A 86 -17.31 -10.38 -22.03
N GLU A 87 -16.58 -9.91 -21.00
CA GLU A 87 -15.36 -10.55 -20.49
C GLU A 87 -15.58 -11.11 -19.07
N GLU A 88 -16.43 -12.13 -18.96
CA GLU A 88 -16.99 -12.64 -17.69
C GLU A 88 -16.14 -13.68 -16.93
N GLU A 89 -14.91 -14.01 -17.36
CA GLU A 89 -14.20 -15.20 -16.81
C GLU A 89 -12.77 -15.01 -16.29
N VAL A 90 -12.23 -13.80 -16.22
CA VAL A 90 -10.94 -13.57 -15.54
C VAL A 90 -11.20 -12.78 -14.26
N PRO A 91 -10.88 -13.28 -13.05
CA PRO A 91 -10.96 -12.47 -11.84
C PRO A 91 -10.10 -11.22 -12.06
N HIS A 92 -10.71 -10.03 -12.03
CA HIS A 92 -10.02 -8.74 -12.18
C HIS A 92 -9.22 -8.38 -10.91
N GLY A 93 -8.60 -9.40 -10.31
CA GLY A 93 -7.91 -9.36 -9.04
C GLY A 93 -6.56 -8.71 -9.19
N GLU A 94 -6.47 -7.51 -8.62
CA GLU A 94 -5.25 -6.79 -8.26
C GLU A 94 -4.40 -6.24 -9.42
N ARG A 95 -4.30 -4.91 -9.46
CA ARG A 95 -3.40 -4.18 -10.35
C ARG A 95 -1.94 -4.48 -9.98
N GLU A 96 -1.35 -5.48 -10.62
CA GLU A 96 0.11 -5.55 -10.77
C GLU A 96 0.49 -4.88 -12.08
N GLY A 97 0.94 -3.61 -12.00
CA GLY A 97 1.23 -2.80 -13.20
C GLY A 97 2.20 -3.56 -14.12
N PRO A 98 2.01 -3.51 -15.46
CA PRO A 98 1.93 -2.26 -16.23
C PRO A 98 0.90 -2.24 -17.37
N VAL A 99 0.02 -3.22 -17.52
CA VAL A 99 -1.29 -3.13 -18.23
C VAL A 99 -2.01 -4.48 -18.05
N ARG A 100 -3.36 -4.54 -18.07
CA ARG A 100 -4.32 -3.48 -18.43
C ARG A 100 -5.20 -3.08 -17.24
N GLY A 101 -5.20 -1.85 -16.72
CA GLY A 101 -4.61 -0.60 -17.22
C GLY A 101 -4.43 0.50 -16.17
N ALA A 102 -3.40 0.39 -15.31
CA ALA A 102 -2.62 1.47 -14.68
C ALA A 102 -1.62 0.89 -13.66
N CYS A 103 -0.77 1.74 -13.06
CA CYS A 103 0.10 1.35 -11.93
C CYS A 103 -0.73 1.26 -10.64
N GLY A 104 -0.72 0.10 -9.96
CA GLY A 104 -1.38 -0.08 -8.65
C GLY A 104 -0.63 0.51 -7.46
N GLY A 105 0.51 1.17 -7.68
CA GLY A 105 1.27 1.80 -6.60
C GLY A 105 2.45 2.65 -7.08
N PHE A 106 2.86 3.55 -6.20
CA PHE A 106 3.88 4.58 -6.44
C PHE A 106 4.82 4.72 -5.25
N HIS A 107 6.07 5.09 -5.53
CA HIS A 107 7.15 5.19 -4.56
C HIS A 107 7.82 6.57 -4.64
N GLY A 108 8.04 7.18 -3.49
CA GLY A 108 8.77 8.43 -3.34
C GLY A 108 9.91 8.24 -2.36
N PHE A 109 11.14 8.60 -2.77
CA PHE A 109 12.33 8.49 -1.93
C PHE A 109 12.89 9.88 -1.63
N ARG A 110 13.20 10.11 -0.35
CA ARG A 110 13.96 11.27 0.14
C ARG A 110 15.05 10.76 1.08
N ALA A 111 16.03 11.62 1.38
CA ALA A 111 17.13 11.25 2.28
C ALA A 111 16.62 10.80 3.67
N ASP A 112 15.55 11.44 4.15
CA ASP A 112 15.08 11.25 5.52
C ASP A 112 13.88 10.29 5.65
N PHE A 113 13.21 9.95 4.54
CA PHE A 113 12.02 9.11 4.55
C PHE A 113 11.71 8.53 3.16
N GLU A 114 10.95 7.44 3.16
CA GLU A 114 10.40 6.79 1.97
C GLU A 114 8.87 6.75 2.09
N VAL A 115 8.17 6.89 0.97
CA VAL A 115 6.72 6.82 0.92
C VAL A 115 6.27 5.87 -0.18
N HIS A 116 5.44 4.90 0.17
CA HIS A 116 4.79 4.03 -0.81
C HIS A 116 3.28 4.26 -0.76
N VAL A 117 2.66 4.43 -1.92
CA VAL A 117 1.19 4.53 -2.04
C VAL A 117 0.68 3.35 -2.84
N ARG A 118 -0.36 2.69 -2.36
CA ARG A 118 -1.02 1.55 -3.02
C ARG A 118 -2.50 1.86 -3.19
N PHE A 119 -3.00 1.69 -4.41
CA PHE A 119 -4.40 1.94 -4.75
C PHE A 119 -5.15 0.61 -4.80
N SER A 120 -6.39 0.59 -4.29
CA SER A 120 -7.27 -0.56 -4.44
C SER A 120 -7.57 -0.83 -5.91
N GLY A 121 -7.67 -2.11 -6.29
CA GLY A 121 -8.05 -2.49 -7.64
C GLY A 121 -9.44 -1.97 -8.06
N GLY A 122 -9.75 -2.05 -9.36
CA GLY A 122 -11.04 -1.60 -9.90
C GLY A 122 -11.11 -0.07 -10.07
N ASP A 123 -11.58 0.62 -9.03
CA ASP A 123 -11.99 2.04 -9.06
C ASP A 123 -11.05 3.00 -8.33
N ASP A 124 -9.93 2.51 -7.78
CA ASP A 124 -8.99 3.27 -6.95
C ASP A 124 -9.66 3.96 -5.75
N ARG A 125 -10.80 3.45 -5.27
CA ARG A 125 -11.54 4.06 -4.16
C ARG A 125 -10.72 4.18 -2.89
N HIS A 126 -9.86 3.21 -2.60
CA HIS A 126 -9.08 3.17 -1.38
C HIS A 126 -7.59 3.33 -1.65
N ARG A 127 -6.90 4.03 -0.75
CA ARG A 127 -5.47 4.34 -0.82
C ARG A 127 -4.79 3.94 0.48
N ALA A 128 -3.72 3.18 0.38
CA ALA A 128 -2.83 2.87 1.49
C ALA A 128 -1.53 3.65 1.33
N VAL A 129 -1.17 4.45 2.32
CA VAL A 129 0.08 5.23 2.37
C VAL A 129 0.97 4.63 3.44
N PHE A 130 2.12 4.09 3.02
CA PHE A 130 3.18 3.60 3.89
C PHE A 130 4.26 4.68 3.98
N TRP A 131 4.57 5.11 5.20
CA TRP A 131 5.64 6.06 5.47
C TRP A 131 6.75 5.36 6.24
N ARG A 132 7.95 5.30 5.67
CA ARG A 132 9.12 4.78 6.37
C ARG A 132 10.02 5.93 6.77
N ASP A 133 10.29 6.02 8.07
CA ASP A 133 11.32 6.91 8.59
C ASP A 133 12.69 6.21 8.48
N THR A 134 13.60 6.76 7.67
CA THR A 134 14.93 6.16 7.45
C THR A 134 15.76 6.13 8.73
N SER A 135 15.58 7.11 9.62
CA SER A 135 16.36 7.22 10.87
C SER A 135 15.86 6.28 11.96
N ALA A 136 14.54 6.09 12.06
CA ALA A 136 13.93 5.23 13.08
C ALA A 136 13.77 3.78 12.61
N SER A 137 13.98 3.51 11.31
CA SER A 137 13.65 2.23 10.66
C SER A 137 12.19 1.78 10.90
N ALA A 138 11.31 2.72 11.22
CA ALA A 138 9.91 2.46 11.53
C ALA A 138 9.03 2.80 10.32
N VAL A 139 8.08 1.91 10.04
CA VAL A 139 7.04 2.13 9.04
C VAL A 139 5.74 2.50 9.75
N ARG A 140 5.00 3.45 9.18
CA ARG A 140 3.64 3.80 9.60
C ARG A 140 2.71 3.64 8.40
N LEU A 141 1.46 3.30 8.66
CA LEU A 141 0.46 3.04 7.64
C LEU A 141 -0.78 3.92 7.86
N TRP A 142 -1.28 4.49 6.78
CA TRP A 142 -2.59 5.12 6.71
C TRP A 142 -3.40 4.47 5.60
N VAL A 143 -4.70 4.33 5.81
CA VAL A 143 -5.68 3.97 4.79
C VAL A 143 -6.70 5.08 4.70
N ASP A 144 -6.84 5.67 3.51
CA ASP A 144 -7.73 6.81 3.27
C ASP A 144 -7.54 7.98 4.26
N GLY A 145 -6.28 8.26 4.61
CA GLY A 145 -5.90 9.31 5.56
C GLY A 145 -6.03 8.92 7.03
N VAL A 146 -6.58 7.74 7.35
CA VAL A 146 -6.74 7.27 8.73
C VAL A 146 -5.55 6.38 9.12
N PRO A 147 -4.88 6.63 10.25
CA PRO A 147 -3.78 5.77 10.70
C PRO A 147 -4.28 4.37 11.06
N VAL A 148 -3.56 3.34 10.60
CA VAL A 148 -3.91 1.93 10.81
C VAL A 148 -2.72 1.18 11.43
N GLY A 149 -2.99 0.27 12.37
CA GLY A 149 -1.97 -0.60 12.95
C GLY A 149 -1.02 0.09 13.94
N SER A 150 -1.50 1.11 14.66
CA SER A 150 -0.72 1.82 15.68
C SER A 150 -0.07 0.84 16.68
N GLY A 151 1.25 0.87 16.80
CA GLY A 151 2.01 0.02 17.73
C GLY A 151 2.47 -1.32 17.17
N THR A 152 2.13 -1.65 15.92
CA THR A 152 2.77 -2.74 15.17
C THR A 152 3.75 -2.13 14.18
N GLY A 153 4.91 -2.75 13.94
CA GLY A 153 5.79 -2.37 12.83
C GLY A 153 5.32 -3.03 11.54
N PRO A 154 4.52 -2.35 10.68
CA PRO A 154 4.16 -2.91 9.39
C PRO A 154 5.37 -3.02 8.49
N ASP A 155 5.31 -3.96 7.55
CA ASP A 155 6.20 -3.93 6.40
C ASP A 155 5.93 -2.66 5.57
N SER A 156 6.91 -2.29 4.77
CA SER A 156 6.87 -1.14 3.85
C SER A 156 5.91 -1.32 2.67
N TYR A 157 5.21 -2.46 2.58
CA TYR A 157 4.28 -2.78 1.50
C TYR A 157 3.12 -3.68 1.94
N GLY A 158 2.05 -3.68 1.15
CA GLY A 158 0.87 -4.53 1.29
C GLY A 158 0.14 -4.69 -0.05
N HIS A 159 -0.88 -5.54 -0.05
CA HIS A 159 -1.72 -5.80 -1.22
C HIS A 159 -3.21 -5.70 -0.88
N TRP A 160 -4.03 -5.44 -1.90
CA TRP A 160 -5.45 -5.14 -1.78
C TRP A 160 -6.29 -6.30 -2.31
N LEU A 161 -6.87 -7.11 -1.44
CA LEU A 161 -7.79 -8.17 -1.86
C LEU A 161 -9.16 -7.58 -2.21
N ASP A 162 -9.65 -7.89 -3.41
CA ASP A 162 -10.99 -7.52 -3.90
C ASP A 162 -11.29 -6.02 -3.81
N GLY A 163 -10.24 -5.18 -3.91
CA GLY A 163 -10.35 -3.74 -3.77
C GLY A 163 -10.81 -3.23 -2.39
N ARG A 164 -10.93 -4.11 -1.39
CA ARG A 164 -11.55 -3.81 -0.09
C ARG A 164 -10.64 -4.08 1.10
N PHE A 165 -9.92 -5.21 1.10
CA PHE A 165 -9.10 -5.60 2.23
C PHE A 165 -7.64 -5.30 1.95
N LEU A 166 -7.04 -4.41 2.73
CA LEU A 166 -5.60 -4.23 2.71
C LEU A 166 -4.96 -5.28 3.64
N VAL A 167 -4.07 -6.09 3.08
CA VAL A 167 -3.31 -7.09 3.83
C VAL A 167 -1.85 -6.67 3.90
N VAL A 168 -1.34 -6.60 5.12
CA VAL A 168 0.01 -6.14 5.43
C VAL A 168 0.66 -7.11 6.42
N ARG A 169 1.91 -7.49 6.16
CA ARG A 169 2.71 -8.22 7.16
C ARG A 169 3.16 -7.23 8.22
N VAL A 170 3.10 -7.63 9.47
CA VAL A 170 3.61 -6.82 10.57
C VAL A 170 4.53 -7.68 11.44
N GLU A 171 5.34 -7.03 12.27
CA GLU A 171 6.22 -7.70 13.21
C GLU A 171 5.49 -8.81 13.99
N GLY A 172 6.14 -9.98 14.06
CA GLY A 172 5.66 -11.08 14.88
C GLY A 172 5.84 -10.83 16.37
N PRO A 173 5.30 -11.70 17.23
CA PRO A 173 5.46 -11.59 18.67
C PRO A 173 6.93 -11.69 19.09
N ASP A 174 7.39 -10.75 19.94
CA ASP A 174 8.77 -10.73 20.44
C ASP A 174 9.10 -11.95 21.30
N ASP A 175 8.10 -12.50 21.99
CA ASP A 175 8.21 -13.67 22.88
C ASP A 175 8.05 -15.01 22.14
N HIS A 176 7.91 -15.01 20.81
CA HIS A 176 7.76 -16.24 20.05
C HIS A 176 9.06 -17.07 20.08
N PRO A 177 9.02 -18.37 20.42
CA PRO A 177 10.23 -19.19 20.60
C PRO A 177 11.06 -19.37 19.33
N ARG A 178 10.43 -19.18 18.17
CA ARG A 178 11.09 -19.20 16.84
C ARG A 178 11.44 -17.80 16.31
N GLN A 179 11.31 -16.77 17.14
CA GLN A 179 11.61 -15.41 16.71
C GLN A 179 13.12 -15.19 16.58
N SER A 180 13.52 -14.49 15.53
CA SER A 180 14.92 -14.13 15.31
C SER A 180 15.05 -12.72 14.73
N TYR A 181 15.92 -11.93 15.36
CA TYR A 181 16.28 -10.59 14.92
C TYR A 181 17.61 -10.65 14.16
N GLY A 182 17.56 -10.37 12.86
CA GLY A 182 18.73 -10.27 11.99
C GLY A 182 19.05 -8.82 11.64
N PRO A 183 20.33 -8.47 11.43
CA PRO A 183 20.68 -7.13 10.95
C PRO A 183 20.09 -6.87 9.56
N GLY A 184 19.35 -5.76 9.42
CA GLY A 184 18.87 -5.26 8.12
C GLY A 184 17.49 -5.78 7.66
N THR A 185 16.79 -6.55 8.48
CA THR A 185 15.47 -7.10 8.17
C THR A 185 14.51 -6.90 9.33
N LEU A 186 13.29 -6.44 9.04
CA LEU A 186 12.15 -6.63 9.94
C LEU A 186 12.10 -8.13 10.26
N VAL A 187 12.30 -8.50 11.53
CA VAL A 187 11.82 -9.75 12.14
C VAL A 187 11.76 -10.95 11.19
N THR A 188 12.85 -11.70 11.09
CA THR A 188 13.02 -12.71 10.02
C THR A 188 12.36 -14.06 10.29
N GLY A 189 11.97 -14.35 11.53
CA GLY A 189 11.51 -15.67 11.92
C GLY A 189 10.02 -15.85 11.71
N ILE A 190 9.24 -15.03 12.41
CA ILE A 190 7.79 -15.17 12.53
C ILE A 190 7.15 -13.81 12.36
N VAL A 191 6.11 -13.75 11.55
CA VAL A 191 5.40 -12.52 11.23
C VAL A 191 3.91 -12.64 11.58
N SER A 192 3.34 -11.51 11.98
CA SER A 192 1.90 -11.35 12.15
C SER A 192 1.28 -10.81 10.86
N VAL A 193 -0.05 -10.86 10.75
CA VAL A 193 -0.77 -10.27 9.60
C VAL A 193 -1.77 -9.24 10.08
N LEU A 194 -1.68 -8.03 9.56
CA LEU A 194 -2.68 -7.00 9.69
C LEU A 194 -3.60 -7.03 8.48
N ILE A 195 -4.90 -7.15 8.74
CA ILE A 195 -5.96 -7.06 7.72
C ILE A 195 -6.80 -5.84 8.06
N HIS A 196 -6.88 -4.89 7.13
CA HIS A 196 -7.74 -3.72 7.22
C HIS A 196 -8.90 -3.83 6.22
N ASP A 197 -10.12 -3.78 6.72
CA ASP A 197 -11.35 -3.73 5.94
C ASP A 197 -11.75 -2.27 5.71
N ALA A 198 -11.44 -1.75 4.53
CA ALA A 198 -11.68 -0.34 4.20
C ALA A 198 -13.16 0.01 4.10
N ALA A 199 -14.03 -0.95 3.77
CA ALA A 199 -15.47 -0.74 3.74
C ALA A 199 -16.07 -0.45 5.13
N HIS A 200 -15.42 -0.96 6.19
CA HIS A 200 -15.85 -0.77 7.57
C HIS A 200 -14.90 0.10 8.41
N GLY A 201 -13.79 0.55 7.84
CA GLY A 201 -12.74 1.28 8.58
C GLY A 201 -12.19 0.49 9.77
N SER A 202 -12.15 -0.84 9.68
CA SER A 202 -11.77 -1.72 10.80
C SER A 202 -10.49 -2.48 10.49
N ALA A 203 -9.65 -2.69 11.51
CA ALA A 203 -8.40 -3.42 11.37
C ALA A 203 -8.32 -4.56 12.38
N ARG A 204 -7.75 -5.68 11.95
CA ARG A 204 -7.48 -6.84 12.80
C ARG A 204 -6.06 -7.33 12.55
N THR A 205 -5.29 -7.44 13.62
CA THR A 205 -4.00 -8.13 13.60
C THR A 205 -4.19 -9.58 14.05
N LEU A 206 -3.70 -10.50 13.24
CA LEU A 206 -3.60 -11.91 13.56
C LEU A 206 -2.17 -12.20 13.98
N VAL A 207 -2.04 -12.63 15.23
CA VAL A 207 -0.76 -12.93 15.86
C VAL A 207 -0.63 -14.45 15.99
N PRO A 208 0.46 -15.06 15.49
CA PRO A 208 0.70 -16.49 15.67
C PRO A 208 0.92 -16.83 17.15
N GLY A 209 0.34 -17.94 17.59
CA GLY A 209 0.65 -18.55 18.89
C GLY A 209 2.05 -19.20 18.89
N PRO A 210 2.56 -19.58 20.08
CA PRO A 210 3.97 -20.00 20.26
C PRO A 210 4.38 -21.28 19.51
N HIS A 211 3.42 -22.04 18.98
CA HIS A 211 3.67 -23.27 18.21
C HIS A 211 3.41 -23.08 16.71
N GLU A 212 2.91 -21.91 16.31
CA GLU A 212 2.56 -21.63 14.92
C GLU A 212 3.78 -21.09 14.17
N THR A 213 3.91 -21.47 12.90
CA THR A 213 5.09 -21.11 12.09
C THR A 213 4.67 -20.23 10.94
N TRP A 214 4.35 -18.97 11.26
CA TRP A 214 3.92 -17.98 10.27
C TRP A 214 5.13 -17.28 9.67
N THR A 215 5.75 -17.89 8.67
CA THR A 215 6.99 -17.39 8.04
C THR A 215 6.74 -16.59 6.77
N ASP A 216 5.66 -16.92 6.04
CA ASP A 216 5.28 -16.24 4.81
C ASP A 216 3.75 -16.25 4.68
N PRO A 217 3.03 -15.60 5.60
CA PRO A 217 1.59 -15.73 5.63
C PRO A 217 0.97 -15.06 4.40
N GLN A 218 -0.09 -15.70 3.92
CA GLN A 218 -0.87 -15.27 2.76
C GLN A 218 -2.35 -15.26 3.14
N VAL A 219 -3.08 -14.26 2.66
CA VAL A 219 -4.52 -14.16 2.88
C VAL A 219 -5.19 -14.18 1.52
N VAL A 220 -6.26 -14.95 1.38
CA VAL A 220 -7.07 -14.97 0.17
C VAL A 220 -8.54 -14.86 0.52
N LEU A 221 -9.28 -14.14 -0.31
CA LEU A 221 -10.74 -14.12 -0.24
C LEU A 221 -11.29 -15.35 -0.96
N ALA A 222 -12.16 -16.11 -0.29
CA ALA A 222 -12.84 -17.28 -0.81
C ALA A 222 -14.33 -17.21 -0.42
N GLY A 223 -15.15 -16.69 -1.33
CA GLY A 223 -16.55 -16.39 -1.05
C GLY A 223 -16.67 -15.38 0.09
N GLU A 224 -17.41 -15.73 1.14
CA GLU A 224 -17.65 -14.89 2.30
C GLU A 224 -16.59 -15.05 3.41
N THR A 225 -15.41 -15.59 3.08
CA THR A 225 -14.37 -15.85 4.07
C THR A 225 -13.00 -15.39 3.61
N LEU A 226 -12.21 -14.86 4.55
CA LEU A 226 -10.77 -14.70 4.39
C LEU A 226 -10.08 -15.94 4.94
N ARG A 227 -9.37 -16.65 4.07
CA ARG A 227 -8.54 -17.79 4.46
C ARG A 227 -7.10 -17.31 4.62
N VAL A 228 -6.51 -17.60 5.76
CA VAL A 228 -5.13 -17.22 6.10
C VAL A 228 -4.30 -18.48 6.17
N TYR A 229 -3.19 -18.48 5.44
CA TYR A 229 -2.21 -19.56 5.42
C TYR A 229 -0.93 -19.02 6.04
N ALA A 230 -0.36 -19.74 7.00
CA ALA A 230 0.86 -19.38 7.71
C ALA A 230 2.11 -19.47 6.82
N THR A 231 2.08 -20.40 5.86
CA THR A 231 3.21 -20.69 4.96
C THR A 231 2.75 -20.90 3.52
N ARG A 232 3.71 -20.89 2.59
CA ARG A 232 3.46 -21.21 1.17
C ARG A 232 3.00 -22.64 0.96
N GLU A 233 3.50 -23.58 1.77
CA GLU A 233 3.14 -24.99 1.71
C GLU A 233 1.68 -25.19 2.13
N ALA A 234 1.26 -24.54 3.22
CA ALA A 234 -0.14 -24.54 3.66
C ALA A 234 -1.06 -23.96 2.58
N ARG A 235 -0.62 -22.88 1.91
CA ARG A 235 -1.34 -22.31 0.76
C ARG A 235 -1.43 -23.28 -0.41
N ALA A 236 -0.33 -23.93 -0.78
CA ALA A 236 -0.28 -24.87 -1.90
C ALA A 236 -1.16 -26.12 -1.65
N ALA A 237 -1.31 -26.54 -0.39
CA ALA A 237 -2.17 -27.64 0.01
C ALA A 237 -3.64 -27.23 0.26
N ASP A 238 -3.98 -25.94 0.15
CA ASP A 238 -5.29 -25.35 0.54
C ASP A 238 -5.72 -25.73 1.96
N VAL A 239 -4.78 -25.74 2.91
CA VAL A 239 -5.04 -25.98 4.34
C VAL A 239 -4.87 -24.67 5.10
N PRO A 240 -5.94 -23.89 5.32
CA PRO A 240 -5.83 -22.61 6.00
C PRO A 240 -5.64 -22.77 7.52
N ASP A 241 -4.73 -21.98 8.07
CA ASP A 241 -4.47 -21.88 9.52
C ASP A 241 -5.55 -21.06 10.24
N ARG A 242 -6.18 -20.11 9.54
CA ARG A 242 -7.35 -19.37 10.03
C ARG A 242 -8.37 -19.17 8.91
N ILE A 243 -9.64 -19.20 9.31
CA ILE A 243 -10.75 -18.81 8.46
C ILE A 243 -11.51 -17.72 9.20
N LEU A 244 -11.61 -16.54 8.59
CA LEU A 244 -12.32 -15.39 9.15
C LEU A 244 -13.57 -15.11 8.33
N PRO A 245 -14.73 -14.89 8.96
CA PRO A 245 -15.92 -14.45 8.24
C PRO A 245 -15.73 -13.02 7.71
N VAL A 246 -16.19 -12.78 6.50
CA VAL A 246 -16.29 -11.44 5.90
C VAL A 246 -17.65 -10.86 6.25
N ARG A 247 -17.64 -9.65 6.80
CA ARG A 247 -18.89 -8.89 6.96
C ARG A 247 -19.35 -8.38 5.59
N PRO A 248 -20.65 -8.42 5.24
CA PRO A 248 -21.15 -7.76 4.04
C PRO A 248 -20.79 -6.27 4.04
N ALA A 249 -20.41 -5.71 2.89
CA ALA A 249 -20.17 -4.27 2.80
C ALA A 249 -21.47 -3.49 3.08
N PRO A 250 -21.40 -2.30 3.70
CA PRO A 250 -22.56 -1.43 3.80
C PRO A 250 -23.04 -1.03 2.40
N GLU A 251 -24.37 -0.98 2.21
CA GLU A 251 -25.02 -0.48 0.99
C GLU A 251 -24.72 1.00 0.74
#